data_AF-A0A199V4T3-F1
#
_entry.id   AF-A0A199V4T3-F1
#
_cell.length_a   1.000
_cell.length_b   1.000
_cell.length_c   1.000
_cell.angle_alpha   90.00
_cell.angle_beta   90.00
_cell.angle_gamma   90.00
#
_symmetry.space_group_name_H-M   'P 1'
#
loop_
_entity.id
_entity.type
_entity.pdbx_description
1 polymer ?
#
loop_
_entity_poly.entity_id
_entity_poly.type
_entity_poly.pdbx_seq_one_letter_code
_entity_poly.pdbx_strand_id
1 'polypeptide(L)'
;MAAAVTSAVILRPSPLSPLPLPLPFPASIRVRVRVSATMATAVVPAVIVGGGRVGRMLQSLGGGGGDVLVGRGEAVPASPAGPIFVCTRNDDLDAVLDATPRSRWSDLVFFQNGMLEPWFESKGLGDADQVLAYFAVSKVGEPPVDGKTDTNPEGLTAAYGKWAQAVAARLHSGGLSCKVLEKEPFQKQMLEKLTWIAAFMLVGARHPGATVGVVEKDYRSEVSSLIAELASAAAAEKGIAFDEGVEERLCAYSRAVSHFPTAVKEFKWRNGWFYSLSEKALSQGKPDPCPLHTAWLKELKII
;
A
#
# COMPACT_ATOMS: atom_id res chain seq x y z
N MET A 1 -46.77 26.28 -67.49
CA MET A 1 -47.21 26.04 -68.88
C MET A 1 -46.10 26.55 -69.79
N ALA A 2 -45.77 25.76 -70.82
CA ALA A 2 -44.76 25.99 -71.87
C ALA A 2 -43.28 25.86 -71.50
N ALA A 3 -42.66 24.87 -72.14
CA ALA A 3 -41.26 24.47 -72.12
C ALA A 3 -40.44 25.25 -73.15
N ALA A 4 -39.13 25.35 -72.92
CA ALA A 4 -38.16 25.75 -73.93
C ALA A 4 -37.07 24.68 -74.04
N VAL A 5 -36.91 24.20 -75.27
CA VAL A 5 -35.92 23.25 -75.77
C VAL A 5 -34.59 23.99 -75.95
N THR A 6 -33.47 23.39 -75.57
CA THR A 6 -32.17 23.78 -76.14
C THR A 6 -31.20 22.61 -76.24
N SER A 7 -30.53 22.60 -77.39
CA SER A 7 -29.70 21.55 -77.99
C SER A 7 -28.51 21.07 -77.16
N ALA A 8 -28.22 19.79 -77.35
CA ALA A 8 -27.00 19.13 -76.90
C ALA A 8 -25.78 19.59 -77.72
N VAL A 9 -24.69 19.92 -77.02
CA VAL A 9 -23.34 20.02 -77.58
C VAL A 9 -22.48 18.96 -76.90
N ILE A 10 -21.96 18.05 -77.72
CA ILE A 10 -21.05 16.97 -77.31
C ILE A 10 -19.63 17.57 -77.19
N LEU A 11 -19.10 17.64 -75.97
CA LEU A 11 -17.71 17.97 -75.69
C LEU A 11 -16.91 16.69 -75.47
N ARG A 12 -15.85 16.50 -76.28
CA ARG A 12 -14.87 15.41 -76.14
C ARG A 12 -14.03 15.60 -74.86
N PRO A 13 -13.70 14.52 -74.12
CA PRO A 13 -12.84 14.62 -72.95
C PRO A 13 -11.36 14.76 -73.33
N SER A 14 -10.68 15.68 -72.64
CA SER A 14 -9.22 15.88 -72.68
C SER A 14 -8.47 14.75 -71.95
N PRO A 15 -7.23 14.43 -72.35
CA PRO A 15 -6.48 13.32 -71.78
C PRO A 15 -5.99 13.60 -70.35
N LEU A 16 -6.09 12.56 -69.50
CA LEU A 16 -5.65 12.52 -68.12
C LEU A 16 -4.12 12.57 -68.01
N SER A 17 -3.60 13.45 -67.14
CA SER A 17 -2.20 13.49 -66.73
C SER A 17 -1.86 12.29 -65.81
N PRO A 18 -0.66 11.68 -65.93
CA PRO A 18 -0.26 10.56 -65.09
C PRO A 18 0.07 11.01 -63.66
N LEU A 19 -0.41 10.22 -62.68
CA LEU A 19 -0.11 10.37 -61.26
C LEU A 19 1.38 10.05 -60.96
N PRO A 20 2.02 10.76 -60.02
CA PRO A 20 3.40 10.47 -59.63
C PRO A 20 3.50 9.20 -58.76
N LEU A 21 4.57 8.43 -58.98
CA LEU A 21 4.93 7.24 -58.22
C LEU A 21 5.24 7.59 -56.75
N PRO A 22 4.93 6.69 -55.78
CA PRO A 22 5.18 6.93 -54.37
C PRO A 22 6.68 6.88 -54.05
N LEU A 23 7.12 7.85 -53.23
CA LEU A 23 8.48 7.94 -52.71
C LEU A 23 8.81 6.77 -51.76
N PRO A 24 10.07 6.31 -51.70
CA PRO A 24 10.48 5.22 -50.81
C PRO A 24 10.41 5.64 -49.33
N PHE A 25 9.83 4.77 -48.51
CA PHE A 25 9.73 4.93 -47.06
C PHE A 25 11.12 5.06 -46.40
N PRO A 26 11.30 5.94 -45.39
CA PRO A 26 12.55 6.02 -44.66
C PRO A 26 12.75 4.76 -43.82
N ALA A 27 13.98 4.23 -43.84
CA ALA A 27 14.40 3.08 -43.06
C ALA A 27 14.13 3.29 -41.56
N SER A 28 13.46 2.31 -40.94
CA SER A 28 13.17 2.29 -39.51
C SER A 28 14.46 2.36 -38.69
N ILE A 29 14.71 3.51 -38.05
CA ILE A 29 15.74 3.64 -37.02
C ILE A 29 15.31 2.74 -35.85
N ARG A 30 15.97 1.59 -35.69
CA ARG A 30 15.85 0.77 -34.48
C ARG A 30 16.51 1.53 -33.33
N VAL A 31 15.69 2.25 -32.56
CA VAL A 31 16.10 2.75 -31.25
C VAL A 31 16.39 1.51 -30.39
N ARG A 32 17.67 1.21 -30.17
CA ARG A 32 18.07 0.27 -29.12
C ARG A 32 17.73 0.91 -27.78
N VAL A 33 16.56 0.57 -27.23
CA VAL A 33 16.29 0.77 -25.81
C VAL A 33 17.34 -0.05 -25.07
N ARG A 34 18.33 0.61 -24.47
CA ARG A 34 19.15 -0.01 -23.43
C ARG A 34 18.21 -0.25 -22.27
N VAL A 35 17.71 -1.48 -22.15
CA VAL A 35 17.18 -1.97 -20.88
C VAL A 35 18.35 -1.94 -19.92
N SER A 36 18.38 -0.95 -19.03
CA SER A 36 19.32 -0.95 -17.92
C SER A 36 18.97 -2.16 -17.08
N ALA A 37 19.84 -3.17 -17.07
CA ALA A 37 19.71 -4.25 -16.10
C ALA A 37 19.78 -3.60 -14.72
N THR A 38 18.66 -3.60 -14.00
CA THR A 38 18.66 -3.30 -12.58
C THR A 38 19.58 -4.34 -11.94
N MET A 39 20.77 -3.91 -11.52
CA MET A 39 21.64 -4.76 -10.71
C MET A 39 20.82 -5.19 -9.50
N ALA A 40 20.59 -6.49 -9.35
CA ALA A 40 19.89 -7.02 -8.19
C ALA A 40 20.69 -6.61 -6.95
N THR A 41 20.12 -5.73 -6.13
CA THR A 41 20.72 -5.34 -4.85
C THR A 41 20.90 -6.60 -4.02
N ALA A 42 22.11 -6.84 -3.51
CA ALA A 42 22.39 -8.03 -2.71
C ALA A 42 21.58 -8.02 -1.41
N VAL A 43 21.06 -9.18 -1.02
CA VAL A 43 20.39 -9.34 0.28
C VAL A 43 21.43 -9.22 1.39
N VAL A 44 21.27 -8.24 2.26
CA VAL A 44 22.16 -8.01 3.41
C VAL A 44 21.64 -8.76 4.65
N PRO A 45 22.52 -9.25 5.55
CA PRO A 45 22.12 -9.79 6.85
C PRO A 45 21.29 -8.78 7.66
N ALA A 46 20.34 -9.28 8.44
CA ALA A 46 19.46 -8.47 9.28
C ALA A 46 19.35 -9.03 10.69
N VAL A 47 19.05 -8.16 11.65
CA VAL A 47 18.46 -8.58 12.91
C VAL A 47 16.95 -8.61 12.75
N ILE A 48 16.28 -9.67 13.20
CA ILE A 48 14.84 -9.86 13.05
C ILE A 48 14.24 -9.99 14.44
N VAL A 49 13.45 -9.01 14.85
CA VAL A 49 12.80 -9.00 16.16
C VAL A 49 11.40 -9.57 16.03
N GLY A 50 11.17 -10.73 16.64
CA GLY A 50 9.88 -11.44 16.61
C GLY A 50 9.84 -12.61 15.62
N GLY A 51 9.93 -13.84 16.15
CA GLY A 51 9.87 -15.11 15.40
C GLY A 51 8.48 -15.55 14.94
N GLY A 52 7.58 -14.61 14.67
CA GLY A 52 6.24 -14.88 14.12
C GLY A 52 6.27 -15.18 12.62
N ARG A 53 5.08 -15.23 12.00
CA ARG A 53 4.92 -15.53 10.56
C ARG A 53 5.76 -14.63 9.65
N VAL A 54 5.70 -13.32 9.85
CA VAL A 54 6.46 -12.35 9.06
C VAL A 54 7.96 -12.45 9.33
N GLY A 55 8.38 -12.48 10.60
CA GLY A 55 9.81 -12.54 10.93
C GLY A 55 10.49 -13.81 10.42
N ARG A 56 9.82 -14.98 10.54
CA ARG A 56 10.35 -16.25 10.00
C ARG A 56 10.40 -16.25 8.48
N MET A 57 9.40 -15.67 7.82
CA MET A 57 9.43 -15.50 6.37
C MET A 57 10.62 -14.62 5.96
N LEU A 58 10.80 -13.45 6.57
CA LEU A 58 11.93 -12.56 6.26
C LEU A 58 13.28 -13.25 6.52
N GLN A 59 13.39 -14.05 7.58
CA GLN A 59 14.57 -14.87 7.87
C GLN A 59 14.85 -15.87 6.74
N SER A 60 13.82 -16.56 6.22
CA SER A 60 14.00 -17.49 5.10
C SER A 60 14.43 -16.81 3.80
N LEU A 61 14.11 -15.52 3.63
CA LEU A 61 14.53 -14.73 2.47
C LEU A 61 15.95 -14.15 2.59
N GLY A 62 16.63 -14.35 3.72
CA GLY A 62 17.96 -13.79 4.03
C GLY A 62 19.14 -14.40 3.27
N GLY A 63 18.92 -15.44 2.46
CA GLY A 63 19.87 -15.87 1.41
C GLY A 63 21.21 -16.48 1.84
N GLY A 64 21.51 -16.68 3.14
CA GLY A 64 22.83 -17.23 3.52
C GLY A 64 23.17 -17.41 5.00
N GLY A 65 22.20 -17.39 5.92
CA GLY A 65 22.44 -17.75 7.33
C GLY A 65 23.10 -16.67 8.21
N GLY A 66 23.19 -15.42 7.75
CA GLY A 66 23.74 -14.29 8.53
C GLY A 66 22.73 -13.55 9.41
N ASP A 67 21.44 -13.90 9.34
CA ASP A 67 20.40 -13.23 10.11
C ASP A 67 20.40 -13.65 11.58
N VAL A 68 20.18 -12.68 12.47
CA VAL A 68 19.98 -12.93 13.90
C VAL A 68 18.51 -12.80 14.22
N LEU A 69 17.89 -13.88 14.71
CA LEU A 69 16.52 -13.83 15.22
C LEU A 69 16.53 -13.50 16.71
N VAL A 70 15.79 -12.47 17.11
CA VAL A 70 15.64 -12.02 18.49
C VAL A 70 14.23 -12.34 18.97
N GLY A 71 14.16 -13.13 20.04
CA GLY A 71 12.95 -13.54 20.72
C GLY A 71 12.42 -12.51 21.73
N ARG A 72 11.30 -12.85 22.36
CA ARG A 72 10.71 -12.02 23.43
C ARG A 72 11.64 -12.01 24.64
N GLY A 73 11.99 -10.82 25.12
CA GLY A 73 12.85 -10.63 26.29
C GLY A 73 14.35 -10.73 26.01
N GLU A 74 14.75 -11.01 24.77
CA GLU A 74 16.16 -11.01 24.36
C GLU A 74 16.59 -9.59 23.97
N ALA A 75 17.85 -9.25 24.27
CA ALA A 75 18.44 -7.99 23.86
C ALA A 75 18.74 -7.99 22.36
N VAL A 76 18.46 -6.88 21.68
CA VAL A 76 18.88 -6.67 20.30
C VAL A 76 20.39 -6.38 20.29
N PRO A 77 21.18 -7.15 19.52
CA PRO A 77 22.63 -7.01 19.57
C PRO A 77 23.11 -5.70 18.94
N ALA A 78 24.20 -5.14 19.48
CA ALA A 78 24.80 -3.93 18.93
C ALA A 78 25.48 -4.14 17.56
N SER A 79 25.82 -5.40 17.23
CA SER A 79 26.49 -5.85 16.00
C SER A 79 25.86 -7.18 15.54
N PRO A 80 25.77 -7.50 14.23
CA PRO A 80 26.32 -6.75 13.09
C PRO A 80 25.54 -5.46 12.78
N ALA A 81 26.19 -4.58 12.02
CA ALA A 81 25.52 -3.47 11.36
C ALA A 81 24.53 -3.99 10.30
N GLY A 82 23.46 -3.25 10.06
CA GLY A 82 22.41 -3.66 9.14
C GLY A 82 21.02 -3.30 9.66
N PRO A 83 19.97 -3.59 8.87
CA PRO A 83 18.60 -3.34 9.26
C PRO A 83 18.16 -4.23 10.42
N ILE A 84 17.26 -3.71 11.24
CA ILE A 84 16.58 -4.42 12.32
C ILE A 84 15.10 -4.50 11.96
N PHE A 85 14.64 -5.63 11.44
CA PHE A 85 13.25 -5.83 11.07
C PHE A 85 12.38 -6.10 12.30
N VAL A 86 11.51 -5.16 12.63
CA VAL A 86 10.58 -5.26 13.75
C VAL A 86 9.31 -5.94 13.27
N CYS A 87 9.13 -7.21 13.65
CA CYS A 87 8.03 -8.07 13.22
C CYS A 87 7.10 -8.49 14.37
N THR A 88 7.17 -7.79 15.50
CA THR A 88 6.30 -7.97 16.66
C THR A 88 4.94 -7.28 16.45
N ARG A 89 4.02 -7.45 17.41
CA ARG A 89 2.76 -6.71 17.44
C ARG A 89 3.01 -5.27 17.89
N ASN A 90 2.09 -4.37 17.55
CA ASN A 90 2.23 -2.96 17.88
C ASN A 90 2.35 -2.71 19.40
N ASP A 91 1.65 -3.49 20.22
CA ASP A 91 1.67 -3.34 21.68
C ASP A 91 2.99 -3.82 22.32
N ASP A 92 3.84 -4.52 21.58
CA ASP A 92 5.18 -4.93 22.03
C ASP A 92 6.27 -3.90 21.63
N LEU A 93 5.94 -2.81 20.90
CA LEU A 93 6.94 -1.90 20.33
C LEU A 93 7.78 -1.15 21.37
N ASP A 94 7.20 -0.78 22.51
CA ASP A 94 7.96 -0.14 23.60
C ASP A 94 9.06 -1.08 24.13
N ALA A 95 8.74 -2.36 24.32
CA ALA A 95 9.71 -3.36 24.75
C ALA A 95 10.81 -3.61 23.70
N VAL A 96 10.50 -3.47 22.41
CA VAL A 96 11.51 -3.53 21.34
C VAL A 96 12.50 -2.37 21.46
N LEU A 97 12.03 -1.16 21.74
CA LEU A 97 12.90 0.00 21.95
C LEU A 97 13.78 -0.17 23.19
N ASP A 98 13.22 -0.65 24.30
CA ASP A 98 13.95 -0.88 25.54
C ASP A 98 15.04 -1.96 25.37
N ALA A 99 14.75 -2.99 24.58
CA ALA A 99 15.70 -4.06 24.24
C ALA A 99 16.72 -3.64 23.16
N THR A 100 16.54 -2.49 22.49
CA THR A 100 17.40 -2.03 21.40
C THR A 100 18.35 -0.94 21.88
N PRO A 101 19.69 -1.11 21.73
CA PRO A 101 20.64 -0.04 22.01
C PRO A 101 20.24 1.25 21.31
N ARG A 102 20.23 2.38 22.03
CA ARG A 102 19.77 3.68 21.48
C ARG A 102 20.51 4.07 20.19
N SER A 103 21.78 3.70 20.07
CA SER A 103 22.62 3.91 18.88
C SER A 103 22.14 3.15 17.63
N ARG A 104 21.29 2.14 17.80
CA ARG A 104 20.71 1.31 16.74
C ARG A 104 19.26 1.66 16.40
N TRP A 105 18.65 2.63 17.08
CA TRP A 105 17.25 3.01 16.81
C TRP A 105 17.04 3.50 15.37
N SER A 106 18.04 4.14 14.77
CA SER A 106 18.03 4.54 13.35
C SER A 106 18.14 3.38 12.35
N ASP A 107 18.24 2.14 12.84
CA ASP A 107 18.25 0.93 11.99
C ASP A 107 16.97 0.10 12.13
N LEU A 108 16.02 0.52 12.99
CA LEU A 108 14.75 -0.15 13.17
C LEU A 108 13.85 0.09 11.95
N VAL A 109 13.38 -1.01 11.35
CA VAL A 109 12.47 -1.03 10.21
C VAL A 109 11.15 -1.66 10.66
N PHE A 110 10.08 -0.86 10.66
CA PHE A 110 8.79 -1.23 11.23
C PHE A 110 7.86 -1.87 10.18
N PHE A 111 7.44 -3.12 10.40
CA PHE A 111 6.49 -3.86 9.54
C PHE A 111 5.05 -3.83 10.07
N GLN A 112 4.77 -2.95 11.03
CA GLN A 112 3.49 -2.88 11.73
C GLN A 112 2.38 -2.34 10.82
N ASN A 113 1.15 -2.75 11.11
CA ASN A 113 -0.03 -2.18 10.49
C ASN A 113 -0.57 -1.01 11.32
N GLY A 114 -1.26 -0.08 10.69
CA GLY A 114 -1.90 1.06 11.36
C GLY A 114 -1.08 2.35 11.30
N MET A 115 -1.54 3.36 12.04
CA MET A 115 -0.92 4.68 12.17
C MET A 115 0.09 4.68 13.31
N LEU A 116 1.37 4.61 12.98
CA LEU A 116 2.46 4.64 13.96
C LEU A 116 2.96 6.06 14.27
N GLU A 117 2.63 7.04 13.43
CA GLU A 117 3.19 8.39 13.51
C GLU A 117 3.10 9.03 14.91
N PRO A 118 1.95 9.02 15.61
CA PRO A 118 1.89 9.57 16.98
C PRO A 118 2.83 8.86 17.96
N TRP A 119 3.04 7.55 17.78
CA TRP A 119 3.98 6.79 18.61
C TRP A 119 5.42 7.14 18.25
N PHE A 120 5.77 7.23 16.96
CA PHE A 120 7.10 7.68 16.54
C PHE A 120 7.46 9.05 17.10
N GLU A 121 6.56 10.02 17.00
CA GLU A 121 6.73 11.36 17.56
C GLU A 121 7.00 11.30 19.07
N SER A 122 6.20 10.52 19.82
CA SER A 122 6.36 10.36 21.26
C SER A 122 7.71 9.78 21.69
N LYS A 123 8.40 9.06 20.80
CA LYS A 123 9.71 8.44 21.05
C LYS A 123 10.89 9.21 20.45
N GLY A 124 10.60 10.26 19.67
CA GLY A 124 11.60 10.98 18.89
C GLY A 124 12.15 10.15 17.71
N LEU A 125 11.33 9.28 17.13
CA LEU A 125 11.65 8.39 16.01
C LEU A 125 11.19 8.98 14.66
N GLY A 126 11.55 10.25 14.38
CA GLY A 126 11.03 11.05 13.26
C GLY A 126 10.80 10.31 11.93
N ASP A 127 11.79 10.31 11.04
CA ASP A 127 11.70 9.60 9.75
C ASP A 127 12.12 8.13 9.87
N ALA A 128 11.49 7.39 10.80
CA ALA A 128 11.76 5.97 10.98
C ALA A 128 11.46 5.15 9.71
N ASP A 129 12.30 4.13 9.48
CA ASP A 129 12.11 3.18 8.39
C ASP A 129 10.82 2.38 8.56
N GLN A 130 10.02 2.28 7.50
CA GLN A 130 8.72 1.62 7.55
C GLN A 130 8.46 0.76 6.33
N VAL A 131 7.65 -0.28 6.52
CA VAL A 131 7.19 -1.18 5.47
C VAL A 131 5.68 -1.34 5.53
N LEU A 132 5.01 -0.90 4.47
CA LEU A 132 3.60 -1.18 4.22
C LEU A 132 3.50 -2.57 3.59
N ALA A 133 3.44 -3.61 4.42
CA ALA A 133 3.31 -4.99 3.95
C ALA A 133 1.91 -5.25 3.34
N TYR A 134 1.82 -5.52 2.04
CA TYR A 134 0.59 -5.98 1.36
C TYR A 134 0.65 -7.47 1.00
N PHE A 135 1.65 -8.19 1.50
CA PHE A 135 1.73 -9.64 1.40
C PHE A 135 1.08 -10.32 2.62
N ALA A 136 0.64 -11.55 2.44
CA ALA A 136 0.08 -12.37 3.50
C ALA A 136 0.90 -13.65 3.70
N VAL A 137 1.18 -13.97 4.96
CA VAL A 137 1.74 -15.28 5.35
C VAL A 137 0.69 -15.96 6.21
N SER A 138 0.06 -17.01 5.66
CA SER A 138 -1.02 -17.73 6.33
C SER A 138 -0.51 -18.45 7.57
N LYS A 139 0.55 -19.25 7.43
CA LYS A 139 1.21 -19.98 8.52
C LYS A 139 2.73 -19.93 8.40
N VAL A 140 3.43 -20.20 9.50
CA VAL A 140 4.90 -20.27 9.50
C VAL A 140 5.35 -21.38 8.54
N GLY A 141 6.29 -21.06 7.64
CA GLY A 141 6.81 -22.00 6.65
C GLY A 141 6.03 -22.07 5.34
N GLU A 142 4.83 -21.47 5.26
CA GLU A 142 4.11 -21.34 3.99
C GLU A 142 4.65 -20.14 3.19
N PRO A 143 4.67 -20.24 1.84
CA PRO A 143 5.12 -19.14 1.00
C PRO A 143 4.18 -17.93 1.17
N PRO A 144 4.72 -16.70 1.16
CA PRO A 144 3.91 -15.50 1.20
C PRO A 144 3.09 -15.34 -0.09
N VAL A 145 1.87 -14.83 0.03
CA VAL A 145 1.06 -14.38 -1.10
C VAL A 145 1.33 -12.90 -1.30
N ASP A 146 1.75 -12.52 -2.51
CA ASP A 146 2.05 -11.13 -2.87
C ASP A 146 0.77 -10.29 -3.00
N GLY A 147 0.87 -9.01 -2.66
CA GLY A 147 -0.23 -8.03 -2.72
C GLY A 147 -0.42 -7.44 -4.11
N LYS A 148 -0.34 -8.26 -5.16
CA LYS A 148 -0.58 -7.86 -6.55
C LYS A 148 -2.07 -7.93 -6.86
N THR A 149 -2.56 -6.91 -7.55
CA THR A 149 -3.98 -6.81 -7.94
C THR A 149 -4.09 -6.51 -9.43
N ASP A 150 -5.32 -6.55 -9.95
CA ASP A 150 -5.67 -6.08 -11.31
C ASP A 150 -5.36 -4.59 -11.52
N THR A 151 -5.52 -3.77 -10.47
CA THR A 151 -5.22 -2.34 -10.47
C THR A 151 -3.76 -1.99 -10.14
N ASN A 152 -3.02 -2.91 -9.53
CA ASN A 152 -1.61 -2.77 -9.16
C ASN A 152 -0.84 -4.07 -9.47
N PRO A 153 -0.61 -4.40 -10.76
CA PRO A 153 0.12 -5.60 -11.15
C PRO A 153 1.59 -5.59 -10.73
N GLU A 154 2.16 -4.41 -10.49
CA GLU A 154 3.49 -4.20 -9.92
C GLU A 154 3.55 -4.49 -8.41
N GLY A 155 2.40 -4.57 -7.75
CA GLY A 155 2.23 -4.88 -6.34
C GLY A 155 2.17 -3.67 -5.41
N LEU A 156 1.54 -3.87 -4.24
CA LEU A 156 1.26 -2.81 -3.27
C LEU A 156 2.30 -2.72 -2.14
N THR A 157 3.14 -3.73 -1.90
CA THR A 157 4.09 -3.61 -0.79
C THR A 157 5.06 -2.45 -1.03
N ALA A 158 5.27 -1.59 -0.04
CA ALA A 158 6.14 -0.42 -0.16
C ALA A 158 7.03 -0.26 1.09
N ALA A 159 8.25 0.23 0.88
CA ALA A 159 9.22 0.54 1.93
C ALA A 159 9.69 2.00 1.82
N TYR A 160 9.95 2.61 2.98
CA TYR A 160 10.47 3.97 3.13
C TYR A 160 11.60 4.00 4.16
N GLY A 161 12.56 4.91 3.94
CA GLY A 161 13.67 5.17 4.85
C GLY A 161 15.02 4.64 4.36
N LYS A 162 16.02 4.77 5.25
CA LYS A 162 17.43 4.38 5.06
C LYS A 162 17.59 2.96 4.50
N TRP A 163 16.81 2.00 4.99
CA TRP A 163 16.89 0.58 4.69
C TRP A 163 15.86 0.10 3.67
N ALA A 164 15.10 1.00 3.05
CA ALA A 164 14.05 0.63 2.09
C ALA A 164 14.56 -0.22 0.92
N GLN A 165 15.75 0.10 0.39
CA GLN A 165 16.39 -0.70 -0.68
C GLN A 165 16.76 -2.12 -0.21
N ALA A 166 17.23 -2.26 1.04
CA ALA A 166 17.56 -3.57 1.61
C ALA A 166 16.29 -4.42 1.84
N VAL A 167 15.19 -3.79 2.26
CA VAL A 167 13.87 -4.44 2.35
C VAL A 167 13.42 -4.91 0.96
N ALA A 168 13.46 -4.02 -0.04
CA ALA A 168 13.03 -4.36 -1.39
C ALA A 168 13.85 -5.51 -1.97
N ALA A 169 15.18 -5.47 -1.85
CA ALA A 169 16.08 -6.55 -2.27
C ALA A 169 15.70 -7.90 -1.66
N ARG A 170 15.42 -7.92 -0.35
CA ARG A 170 15.02 -9.12 0.38
C ARG A 170 13.65 -9.65 -0.01
N LEU A 171 12.67 -8.77 -0.24
CA LEU A 171 11.35 -9.20 -0.69
C LEU A 171 11.42 -9.72 -2.14
N HIS A 172 12.17 -9.05 -3.01
CA HIS A 172 12.38 -9.48 -4.40
C HIS A 172 13.11 -10.82 -4.49
N SER A 173 14.07 -11.12 -3.60
CA SER A 173 14.74 -12.44 -3.56
C SER A 173 13.76 -13.58 -3.24
N GLY A 174 12.66 -13.28 -2.55
CA GLY A 174 11.54 -14.18 -2.29
C GLY A 174 10.43 -14.17 -3.34
N GLY A 175 10.62 -13.45 -4.46
CA GLY A 175 9.61 -13.32 -5.52
C GLY A 175 8.44 -12.39 -5.19
N LEU A 176 8.52 -11.62 -4.09
CA LEU A 176 7.51 -10.64 -3.70
C LEU A 176 7.79 -9.28 -4.34
N SER A 177 6.73 -8.52 -4.62
CA SER A 177 6.83 -7.10 -4.96
C SER A 177 7.27 -6.26 -3.76
N CYS A 178 7.98 -5.18 -4.04
CA CYS A 178 8.24 -4.11 -3.09
C CYS A 178 8.66 -2.85 -3.84
N LYS A 179 7.94 -1.75 -3.62
CA LYS A 179 8.29 -0.40 -4.07
C LYS A 179 9.19 0.27 -3.02
N VAL A 180 10.16 1.03 -3.46
CA VAL A 180 10.84 2.01 -2.59
C VAL A 180 10.25 3.37 -2.90
N LEU A 181 9.63 3.99 -1.91
CA LEU A 181 8.93 5.25 -2.05
C LEU A 181 9.60 6.34 -1.25
N GLU A 182 9.57 7.55 -1.79
CA GLU A 182 9.88 8.77 -1.05
C GLU A 182 8.74 9.11 -0.08
N LYS A 183 8.99 10.07 0.82
CA LYS A 183 8.11 10.39 1.95
C LYS A 183 6.65 10.63 1.57
N GLU A 184 6.38 11.54 0.63
CA GLU A 184 5.01 11.91 0.27
C GLU A 184 4.23 10.74 -0.37
N PRO A 185 4.73 10.05 -1.42
CA PRO A 185 4.05 8.87 -1.95
C PRO A 185 3.84 7.76 -0.92
N PHE A 186 4.82 7.55 -0.03
CA PHE A 186 4.70 6.57 1.05
C PHE A 186 3.59 6.94 2.03
N GLN A 187 3.48 8.22 2.42
CA GLN A 187 2.43 8.70 3.31
C GLN A 187 1.04 8.56 2.69
N LYS A 188 0.87 8.88 1.40
CA LYS A 188 -0.40 8.64 0.69
C LYS A 188 -0.79 7.16 0.76
N GLN A 189 0.14 6.27 0.42
CA GLN A 189 -0.14 4.85 0.44
C GLN A 189 -0.37 4.30 1.87
N MET A 190 0.32 4.82 2.88
CA MET A 190 0.11 4.47 4.29
C MET A 190 -1.33 4.80 4.72
N LEU A 191 -1.82 5.98 4.35
CA LEU A 191 -3.18 6.42 4.68
C LEU A 191 -4.23 5.63 3.90
N GLU A 192 -3.99 5.29 2.63
CA GLU A 192 -4.87 4.36 1.90
C GLU A 192 -4.96 3.00 2.60
N LYS A 193 -3.82 2.43 3.01
CA LYS A 193 -3.79 1.16 3.75
C LYS A 193 -4.53 1.26 5.08
N LEU A 194 -4.38 2.37 5.79
CA LEU A 194 -5.05 2.63 7.06
C LEU A 194 -6.56 2.75 6.86
N THR A 195 -7.00 3.51 5.86
CA THR A 195 -8.41 3.62 5.47
C THR A 195 -9.00 2.26 5.13
N TRP A 196 -8.29 1.45 4.33
CA TRP A 196 -8.72 0.09 3.99
C TRP A 196 -8.94 -0.77 5.23
N ILE A 197 -7.93 -0.85 6.12
CA ILE A 197 -8.02 -1.75 7.27
C ILE A 197 -9.02 -1.25 8.32
N ALA A 198 -9.21 0.07 8.45
CA ALA A 198 -10.24 0.64 9.31
C ALA A 198 -11.63 0.33 8.75
N ALA A 199 -11.86 0.62 7.47
CA ALA A 199 -13.17 0.49 6.85
C ALA A 199 -13.65 -0.96 6.72
N PHE A 200 -12.85 -1.83 6.07
CA PHE A 200 -13.26 -3.22 5.82
C PHE A 200 -13.46 -4.01 7.10
N MET A 201 -12.60 -3.79 8.10
CA MET A 201 -12.69 -4.50 9.37
C MET A 201 -13.85 -4.01 10.22
N LEU A 202 -14.18 -2.71 10.16
CA LEU A 202 -15.32 -2.15 10.88
C LEU A 202 -16.64 -2.60 10.25
N VAL A 203 -16.81 -2.46 8.93
CA VAL A 203 -18.03 -2.92 8.24
C VAL A 203 -18.23 -4.40 8.46
N GLY A 204 -17.18 -5.21 8.28
CA GLY A 204 -17.31 -6.65 8.52
C GLY A 204 -17.61 -7.02 9.98
N ALA A 205 -17.17 -6.21 10.97
CA ALA A 205 -17.56 -6.42 12.37
C ALA A 205 -19.05 -6.12 12.63
N ARG A 206 -19.70 -5.28 11.80
CA ARG A 206 -21.16 -5.05 11.83
C ARG A 206 -21.97 -6.20 11.27
N HIS A 207 -21.33 -7.08 10.50
CA HIS A 207 -21.95 -8.22 9.85
C HIS A 207 -21.29 -9.53 10.35
N PRO A 208 -21.74 -10.09 11.50
CA PRO A 208 -21.06 -11.20 12.15
C PRO A 208 -20.75 -12.37 11.21
N GLY A 209 -19.47 -12.75 11.15
CA GLY A 209 -18.99 -13.84 10.29
C GLY A 209 -18.62 -13.42 8.87
N ALA A 210 -18.78 -12.14 8.50
CA ALA A 210 -18.31 -11.65 7.21
C ALA A 210 -16.78 -11.80 7.08
N THR A 211 -16.35 -12.15 5.86
CA THR A 211 -14.95 -12.03 5.45
C THR A 211 -14.75 -10.72 4.70
N VAL A 212 -13.50 -10.35 4.45
CA VAL A 212 -13.18 -9.17 3.63
C VAL A 212 -13.86 -9.23 2.24
N GLY A 213 -13.95 -10.42 1.65
CA GLY A 213 -14.64 -10.63 0.37
C GLY A 213 -16.16 -10.47 0.46
N VAL A 214 -16.78 -10.92 1.56
CA VAL A 214 -18.20 -10.68 1.82
C VAL A 214 -18.47 -9.18 1.96
N VAL A 215 -17.61 -8.45 2.68
CA VAL A 215 -17.72 -6.98 2.77
C VAL A 215 -17.62 -6.31 1.40
N GLU A 216 -16.63 -6.71 0.59
CA GLU A 216 -16.42 -6.13 -0.75
C GLU A 216 -17.58 -6.38 -1.71
N LYS A 217 -18.22 -7.56 -1.61
CA LYS A 217 -19.26 -8.01 -2.53
C LYS A 217 -20.67 -7.63 -2.07
N ASP A 218 -21.01 -7.97 -0.83
CA ASP A 218 -22.39 -7.94 -0.32
C ASP A 218 -22.68 -6.66 0.47
N TYR A 219 -21.65 -6.01 1.04
CA TYR A 219 -21.76 -4.77 1.82
C TYR A 219 -21.01 -3.60 1.17
N ARG A 220 -20.96 -3.60 -0.17
CA ARG A 220 -20.16 -2.66 -0.96
C ARG A 220 -20.50 -1.19 -0.67
N SER A 221 -21.77 -0.84 -0.65
CA SER A 221 -22.21 0.54 -0.42
C SER A 221 -21.78 1.08 0.95
N GLU A 222 -21.84 0.24 1.99
CA GLU A 222 -21.40 0.59 3.35
C GLU A 222 -19.90 0.86 3.38
N VAL A 223 -19.10 -0.05 2.82
CA VAL A 223 -17.64 0.12 2.83
C VAL A 223 -17.18 1.27 1.93
N SER A 224 -17.82 1.50 0.78
CA SER A 224 -17.54 2.66 -0.08
C SER A 224 -17.82 3.98 0.64
N SER A 225 -18.96 4.07 1.35
CA SER A 225 -19.32 5.28 2.12
C SER A 225 -18.29 5.56 3.22
N LEU A 226 -17.85 4.52 3.93
CA LEU A 226 -16.86 4.68 4.99
C LEU A 226 -15.47 4.97 4.44
N ILE A 227 -15.06 4.36 3.31
CA ILE A 227 -13.80 4.69 2.64
C ILE A 227 -13.76 6.18 2.28
N ALA A 228 -14.84 6.71 1.69
CA ALA A 228 -14.93 8.11 1.30
C ALA A 228 -14.80 9.06 2.52
N GLU A 229 -15.50 8.76 3.61
CA GLU A 229 -15.42 9.54 4.86
C GLU A 229 -14.00 9.53 5.44
N LEU A 230 -13.44 8.33 5.65
CA LEU A 230 -12.12 8.18 6.27
C LEU A 230 -11.00 8.75 5.40
N ALA A 231 -11.06 8.56 4.08
CA ALA A 231 -10.10 9.18 3.17
C ALA A 231 -10.19 10.71 3.20
N SER A 232 -11.40 11.28 3.24
CA SER A 232 -11.60 12.73 3.37
C SER A 232 -10.99 13.27 4.67
N ALA A 233 -11.27 12.63 5.80
CA ALA A 233 -10.72 13.01 7.10
C ALA A 233 -9.19 12.89 7.15
N ALA A 234 -8.63 11.81 6.60
CA ALA A 234 -7.18 11.62 6.50
C ALA A 234 -6.51 12.69 5.63
N ALA A 235 -7.11 13.00 4.47
CA ALA A 235 -6.62 14.03 3.56
C ALA A 235 -6.60 15.41 4.24
N ALA A 236 -7.69 15.76 4.93
CA ALA A 236 -7.80 17.03 5.65
C ALA A 236 -6.80 17.15 6.80
N GLU A 237 -6.62 16.10 7.62
CA GLU A 237 -5.69 16.12 8.75
C GLU A 237 -4.23 16.17 8.30
N LYS A 238 -3.88 15.49 7.20
CA LYS A 238 -2.50 15.42 6.71
C LYS A 238 -2.17 16.47 5.64
N GLY A 239 -3.15 17.23 5.18
CA GLY A 239 -2.97 18.22 4.12
C GLY A 239 -2.52 17.59 2.80
N ILE A 240 -3.01 16.39 2.48
CA ILE A 240 -2.66 15.66 1.25
C ILE A 240 -3.85 15.56 0.30
N ALA A 241 -3.56 15.34 -0.99
CA ALA A 241 -4.52 14.88 -1.97
C ALA A 241 -4.19 13.44 -2.36
N PHE A 242 -5.18 12.56 -2.29
CA PHE A 242 -5.08 11.19 -2.82
C PHE A 242 -5.20 11.20 -4.35
N ASP A 243 -4.58 10.21 -4.98
CA ASP A 243 -4.79 9.94 -6.39
C ASP A 243 -6.21 9.39 -6.61
N GLU A 244 -6.81 9.72 -7.76
CA GLU A 244 -8.13 9.21 -8.15
C GLU A 244 -8.19 7.67 -8.07
N GLY A 245 -9.35 7.11 -7.73
CA GLY A 245 -9.55 5.66 -7.73
C GLY A 245 -9.19 4.95 -6.41
N VAL A 246 -9.19 5.67 -5.28
CA VAL A 246 -8.91 5.09 -3.95
C VAL A 246 -9.83 3.89 -3.68
N GLU A 247 -11.15 4.06 -3.85
CA GLU A 247 -12.12 2.99 -3.57
C GLU A 247 -11.83 1.73 -4.40
N GLU A 248 -11.59 1.90 -5.71
CA GLU A 248 -11.32 0.84 -6.66
C GLU A 248 -10.06 0.05 -6.27
N ARG A 249 -8.96 0.75 -5.93
CA ARG A 249 -7.72 0.13 -5.45
C ARG A 249 -7.93 -0.65 -4.16
N LEU A 250 -8.61 -0.04 -3.18
CA LEU A 250 -8.85 -0.67 -1.89
C LEU A 250 -9.70 -1.93 -2.02
N CYS A 251 -10.70 -1.91 -2.90
CA CYS A 251 -11.53 -3.08 -3.15
C CYS A 251 -10.84 -4.15 -3.99
N ALA A 252 -9.98 -3.76 -4.94
CA ALA A 252 -9.11 -4.69 -5.66
C ALA A 252 -8.21 -5.48 -4.71
N TYR A 253 -7.61 -4.80 -3.73
CA TYR A 253 -6.83 -5.48 -2.70
C TYR A 253 -7.71 -6.39 -1.84
N SER A 254 -8.92 -5.95 -1.44
CA SER A 254 -9.87 -6.79 -0.69
C SER A 254 -10.21 -8.10 -1.40
N ARG A 255 -10.32 -8.12 -2.73
CA ARG A 255 -10.55 -9.36 -3.50
C ARG A 255 -9.37 -10.33 -3.37
N ALA A 256 -8.13 -9.81 -3.39
CA ALA A 256 -6.92 -10.62 -3.22
C ALA A 256 -6.82 -11.28 -1.82
N VAL A 257 -7.42 -10.66 -0.80
CA VAL A 257 -7.45 -11.15 0.58
C VAL A 257 -8.87 -11.53 1.05
N SER A 258 -9.73 -11.92 0.12
CA SER A 258 -11.18 -12.12 0.32
C SER A 258 -11.58 -13.11 1.42
N HIS A 259 -10.73 -14.07 1.74
CA HIS A 259 -10.98 -15.11 2.73
C HIS A 259 -10.68 -14.67 4.18
N PHE A 260 -10.02 -13.53 4.39
CA PHE A 260 -9.64 -13.11 5.74
C PHE A 260 -10.87 -12.72 6.57
N PRO A 261 -10.95 -13.18 7.84
CA PRO A 261 -12.05 -12.79 8.72
C PRO A 261 -11.91 -11.33 9.13
N THR A 262 -13.03 -10.61 9.17
CA THR A 262 -13.06 -9.21 9.61
C THR A 262 -13.23 -9.12 11.12
N ALA A 263 -12.45 -8.25 11.75
CA ALA A 263 -12.61 -7.91 13.15
C ALA A 263 -11.89 -6.60 13.45
N VAL A 264 -12.49 -5.75 14.29
CA VAL A 264 -11.79 -4.59 14.83
C VAL A 264 -10.74 -5.06 15.84
N LYS A 265 -9.47 -4.90 15.47
CA LYS A 265 -8.29 -5.29 16.25
C LYS A 265 -7.29 -4.15 16.25
N GLU A 266 -6.38 -4.17 17.23
CA GLU A 266 -5.33 -3.15 17.37
C GLU A 266 -5.93 -1.73 17.33
N PHE A 267 -7.04 -1.53 18.04
CA PHE A 267 -7.93 -0.37 17.90
C PHE A 267 -7.14 0.93 17.89
N LYS A 268 -6.33 1.19 18.92
CA LYS A 268 -5.45 2.37 19.05
C LYS A 268 -4.72 2.73 17.75
N TRP A 269 -4.23 1.73 17.03
CA TRP A 269 -3.37 1.89 15.86
C TRP A 269 -4.15 1.97 14.55
N ARG A 270 -5.39 1.48 14.52
CA ARG A 270 -6.22 1.42 13.31
C ARG A 270 -7.36 2.43 13.42
N ASN A 271 -8.54 1.95 13.83
CA ASN A 271 -9.75 2.76 13.98
C ASN A 271 -9.60 3.89 15.02
N GLY A 272 -8.78 3.68 16.05
CA GLY A 272 -8.54 4.64 17.12
C GLY A 272 -7.88 5.92 16.64
N TRP A 273 -7.08 5.89 15.57
CA TRP A 273 -6.53 7.12 15.00
C TRP A 273 -7.63 8.00 14.40
N PHE A 274 -8.52 7.44 13.58
CA PHE A 274 -9.67 8.17 13.03
C PHE A 274 -10.60 8.68 14.13
N TYR A 275 -10.89 7.84 15.13
CA TYR A 275 -11.72 8.25 16.26
C TYR A 275 -11.09 9.40 17.06
N SER A 276 -9.76 9.42 17.21
CA SER A 276 -9.08 10.55 17.86
C SER A 276 -9.24 11.88 17.10
N LEU A 277 -9.44 11.84 15.78
CA LEU A 277 -9.76 13.05 15.00
C LEU A 277 -11.16 13.55 15.34
N SER A 278 -12.11 12.63 15.53
CA SER A 278 -13.46 12.95 16.02
C SER A 278 -13.43 13.59 17.40
N GLU A 279 -12.72 12.99 18.35
CA GLU A 279 -12.56 13.55 19.70
C GLU A 279 -11.90 14.94 19.68
N LYS A 280 -10.85 15.12 18.87
CA LYS A 280 -10.18 16.41 18.65
C LYS A 280 -11.13 17.46 18.09
N ALA A 281 -11.95 17.14 17.09
CA ALA A 281 -12.89 18.09 16.51
C ALA A 281 -14.02 18.47 17.49
N LEU A 282 -14.61 17.47 18.16
CA LEU A 282 -15.71 17.68 19.09
C LEU A 282 -15.28 18.50 20.33
N SER A 283 -14.08 18.24 20.87
CA SER A 283 -13.52 19.05 21.97
C SER A 283 -13.27 20.51 21.59
N GLN A 284 -13.15 20.81 20.29
CA GLN A 284 -13.05 22.17 19.75
C GLN A 284 -14.41 22.76 19.35
N GLY A 285 -15.53 22.09 19.63
CA GLY A 285 -16.87 22.51 19.23
C GLY A 285 -17.14 22.43 17.73
N LYS A 286 -16.31 21.68 16.97
CA LYS A 286 -16.48 21.45 15.53
C LYS A 286 -17.33 20.19 15.29
N PRO A 287 -17.95 20.06 14.10
CA PRO A 287 -18.59 18.82 13.69
C PRO A 287 -17.60 17.64 13.70
N ASP A 288 -18.12 16.44 13.95
CA ASP A 288 -17.34 15.21 13.80
C ASP A 288 -16.93 15.04 12.32
N PRO A 289 -15.62 14.91 12.00
CA PRO A 289 -15.13 14.64 10.65
C PRO A 289 -15.40 13.21 10.17
N CYS A 290 -15.67 12.27 11.08
CA CYS A 290 -15.92 10.85 10.79
C CYS A 290 -17.25 10.36 11.43
N PRO A 291 -18.39 11.02 11.15
CA PRO A 291 -19.64 10.73 11.87
C PRO A 291 -20.17 9.30 11.65
N LEU A 292 -20.01 8.74 10.45
CA LEU A 292 -20.42 7.36 10.15
C LEU A 292 -19.54 6.37 10.92
N HIS A 293 -18.23 6.56 10.88
CA HIS A 293 -17.25 5.77 11.62
C HIS A 293 -17.54 5.76 13.12
N THR A 294 -17.71 6.95 13.73
CA THR A 294 -18.03 7.11 15.15
C THR A 294 -19.34 6.41 15.50
N ALA A 295 -20.39 6.56 14.69
CA ALA A 295 -21.67 5.92 14.92
C ALA A 295 -21.55 4.39 14.93
N TRP A 296 -20.81 3.82 13.98
CA TRP A 296 -20.62 2.38 13.86
C TRP A 296 -19.73 1.79 14.96
N LEU A 297 -18.72 2.54 15.43
CA LEU A 297 -17.94 2.12 16.60
C LEU A 297 -18.82 2.05 17.87
N LYS A 298 -19.74 3.00 18.06
CA LYS A 298 -20.71 2.99 19.16
C LYS A 298 -21.74 1.86 19.05
N GLU A 299 -22.27 1.63 17.84
CA GLU A 299 -23.17 0.52 17.53
C GLU A 299 -22.58 -0.82 17.97
N LEU A 300 -21.29 -1.01 17.72
CA LEU A 300 -20.53 -2.21 18.09
C LEU A 300 -19.99 -2.22 19.52
N LYS A 301 -20.22 -1.17 20.32
CA LYS A 301 -19.70 -1.00 21.69
C LYS A 301 -18.17 -1.15 21.77
N ILE A 302 -17.48 -0.64 20.75
CA ILE A 302 -16.01 -0.56 20.73
C ILE A 302 -15.53 0.67 21.50
N ILE A 303 -16.33 1.74 21.46
CA ILE A 303 -16.17 2.99 22.21
C ILE A 303 -17.44 3.31 23.00
#